data_AF-A0A512IFS6-F1
#
_entry.id   AF-A0A512IFS6-F1
#
_cell.length_a   1.000
_cell.length_b   1.000
_cell.length_c   1.000
_cell.angle_alpha   90.00
_cell.angle_beta   90.00
_cell.angle_gamma   90.00
#
_symmetry.space_group_name_H-M   'P 1'
#
loop_
_entity.id
_entity.type
_entity.pdbx_description
1 polymer ?
#
loop_
_entity_poly.entity_id
_entity_poly.type
_entity_poly.pdbx_seq_one_letter_code
_entity_poly.pdbx_strand_id
1 'polypeptide(L)'
;MSYSQDGHGFFTQALDAEDRGRLDEAETAYQQAILLFEEEGDSLQEQAACHYNLGHLYLGMNRPGRAVTAYEEALRLFHRIGGSGKHQARTHLILGSLCLELDRAHDAEEHLLDALGQYLDAPHDAHDQAQCHVNLGRVYELGERHTQAITAYNRALDFYQETEATTADQAECFTALGRLYERAGRLKESGAAYAAAARLRWAAEQQRLESADPARDAGVPDGEDRT
;
A
#
# COMPACT_ATOMS: atom_id res chain seq x y z
N MET A 1 14.38 -5.14 28.42
CA MET A 1 12.99 -5.24 28.93
C MET A 1 12.71 -6.70 29.21
N SER A 2 11.90 -7.03 30.21
CA SER A 2 11.43 -8.41 30.42
C SER A 2 10.08 -8.54 29.73
N TYR A 3 9.98 -9.42 28.73
CA TYR A 3 8.70 -9.73 28.08
C TYR A 3 7.94 -10.78 28.90
N SER A 4 6.61 -10.73 28.86
CA SER A 4 5.79 -11.85 29.31
C SER A 4 6.01 -13.07 28.41
N GLN A 5 5.83 -14.27 28.96
CA GLN A 5 5.96 -15.55 28.23
C GLN A 5 4.59 -16.02 27.75
N ASP A 6 3.78 -15.09 27.25
CA ASP A 6 2.44 -15.31 26.68
C ASP A 6 2.41 -14.77 25.23
N GLY A 7 1.31 -15.04 24.49
CA GLY A 7 1.20 -14.66 23.07
C GLY A 7 1.42 -13.17 22.84
N HIS A 8 0.86 -12.31 23.69
CA HIS A 8 1.03 -10.86 23.61
C HIS A 8 2.46 -10.41 23.92
N GLY A 9 3.15 -11.08 24.85
CA GLY A 9 4.55 -10.83 25.17
C GLY A 9 5.47 -11.10 23.98
N PHE A 10 5.28 -12.25 23.33
CA PHE A 10 6.01 -12.60 22.11
C PHE A 10 5.66 -11.69 20.93
N PHE A 11 4.40 -11.30 20.77
CA PHE A 11 4.00 -10.32 19.75
C PHE A 11 4.70 -8.98 19.95
N THR A 12 4.76 -8.49 21.18
CA THR A 12 5.46 -7.24 21.53
C THR A 12 6.97 -7.36 21.31
N GLN A 13 7.55 -8.51 21.67
CA GLN A 13 8.96 -8.81 21.39
C GLN A 13 9.26 -8.80 19.88
N ALA A 14 8.34 -9.31 19.07
CA ALA A 14 8.51 -9.34 17.62
C ALA A 14 8.57 -7.93 17.02
N LEU A 15 7.64 -7.07 17.41
CA LEU A 15 7.64 -5.65 16.99
C LEU A 15 8.92 -4.92 17.44
N ASP A 16 9.37 -5.14 18.68
CA ASP A 16 10.61 -4.56 19.20
C ASP A 16 11.87 -5.00 18.43
N ALA A 17 11.89 -6.28 18.04
CA ALA A 17 12.97 -6.83 17.22
C ALA A 17 12.95 -6.28 15.79
N GLU A 18 11.77 -6.11 15.19
CA GLU A 18 11.58 -5.50 13.88
C GLU A 18 12.09 -4.05 13.86
N ASP A 19 11.70 -3.25 14.85
CA ASP A 19 12.16 -1.85 15.01
C ASP A 19 13.69 -1.73 15.12
N ARG A 20 14.36 -2.79 15.60
CA ARG A 20 15.83 -2.87 15.70
C ARG A 20 16.49 -3.55 14.51
N GLY A 21 15.73 -3.94 13.50
CA GLY A 21 16.22 -4.65 12.32
C GLY A 21 16.67 -6.09 12.59
N ARG A 22 16.30 -6.68 13.74
CA ARG A 22 16.62 -8.08 14.09
C ARG A 22 15.54 -9.01 13.52
N LEU A 23 15.51 -9.10 12.20
CA LEU A 23 14.38 -9.71 11.48
C LEU A 23 14.19 -11.20 11.80
N ASP A 24 15.25 -11.99 11.96
CA ASP A 24 15.13 -13.42 12.31
C ASP A 24 14.58 -13.64 13.73
N GLU A 25 14.93 -12.74 14.67
CA GLU A 25 14.37 -12.75 16.02
C GLU A 25 12.88 -12.38 16.00
N ALA A 26 12.50 -11.40 15.19
CA ALA A 26 11.09 -11.03 15.00
C ALA A 26 10.27 -12.17 14.41
N GLU A 27 10.81 -12.88 13.40
CA GLU A 27 10.16 -14.05 12.80
C GLU A 27 9.90 -15.14 13.85
N THR A 28 10.92 -15.46 14.64
CA THR A 28 10.82 -16.45 15.71
C THR A 28 9.76 -16.04 16.74
N ALA A 29 9.78 -14.78 17.16
CA ALA A 29 8.84 -14.26 18.16
C ALA A 29 7.38 -14.27 17.66
N TYR A 30 7.12 -13.88 16.41
CA TYR A 30 5.78 -14.00 15.82
C TYR A 30 5.31 -15.47 15.75
N GLN A 31 6.18 -16.41 15.38
CA GLN A 31 5.82 -17.82 15.35
C GLN A 31 5.48 -18.36 16.74
N GLN A 32 6.21 -17.96 17.78
CA GLN A 32 5.86 -18.30 19.16
C GLN A 32 4.54 -17.67 19.61
N ALA A 33 4.28 -16.42 19.23
CA ALA A 33 3.02 -15.76 19.53
C ALA A 33 1.82 -16.51 18.91
N ILE A 34 1.94 -16.92 17.63
CA ILE A 34 0.90 -17.69 16.94
C ILE A 34 0.60 -19.00 17.68
N LEU A 35 1.63 -19.77 18.03
CA LEU A 35 1.46 -21.04 18.74
C LEU A 35 0.70 -20.86 20.06
N LEU A 36 1.05 -19.84 20.84
CA LEU A 36 0.37 -19.57 22.12
C LEU A 36 -1.07 -19.11 21.92
N PHE A 37 -1.32 -18.26 20.93
CA PHE A 37 -2.68 -17.85 20.60
C PHE A 37 -3.53 -19.05 20.13
N GLU A 38 -2.98 -19.96 19.33
CA GLU A 38 -3.70 -21.18 18.92
C GLU A 38 -4.12 -22.05 20.12
N GLU A 39 -3.31 -22.12 21.18
CA GLU A 39 -3.65 -22.83 22.42
C GLU A 39 -4.77 -22.17 23.23
N GLU A 40 -4.90 -20.83 23.16
CA GLU A 40 -5.92 -20.06 23.89
C GLU A 40 -7.33 -20.16 23.28
N GLY A 41 -7.45 -20.50 22.00
CA GLY A 41 -8.72 -20.84 21.34
C GLY A 41 -9.64 -19.69 20.92
N ASP A 42 -9.61 -18.53 21.60
CA ASP A 42 -10.41 -17.33 21.28
C ASP A 42 -9.54 -16.11 20.93
N SER A 43 -8.59 -16.32 20.01
CA SER A 43 -7.52 -15.38 19.69
C SER A 43 -7.37 -15.14 18.17
N LEU A 44 -8.48 -15.25 17.43
CA LEU A 44 -8.45 -15.15 15.97
C LEU A 44 -7.90 -13.80 15.50
N GLN A 45 -8.20 -12.71 16.21
CA GLN A 45 -7.74 -11.36 15.88
C GLN A 45 -6.22 -11.26 16.04
N GLU A 46 -5.69 -11.81 17.12
CA GLU A 46 -4.26 -11.84 17.44
C GLU A 46 -3.49 -12.71 16.45
N GLN A 47 -4.01 -13.90 16.13
CA GLN A 47 -3.43 -14.78 15.11
C GLN A 47 -3.38 -14.08 13.75
N ALA A 48 -4.49 -13.45 13.33
CA ALA A 48 -4.55 -12.74 12.05
C ALA A 48 -3.55 -11.58 12.00
N ALA A 49 -3.40 -10.84 13.10
CA ALA A 49 -2.41 -9.77 13.23
C ALA A 49 -0.97 -10.30 13.15
N CYS A 50 -0.67 -11.43 13.80
CA CYS A 50 0.65 -12.06 13.71
C CYS A 50 1.00 -12.45 12.27
N HIS A 51 0.08 -13.12 11.57
CA HIS A 51 0.27 -13.52 10.18
C HIS A 51 0.41 -12.31 9.24
N TYR A 52 -0.39 -11.26 9.45
CA TYR A 52 -0.31 -10.03 8.68
C TYR A 52 1.05 -9.34 8.84
N ASN A 53 1.55 -9.24 10.08
CA ASN A 53 2.86 -8.65 10.37
C ASN A 53 4.01 -9.54 9.88
N LEU A 54 3.90 -10.87 9.98
CA LEU A 54 4.86 -11.78 9.34
C LEU A 54 4.93 -11.55 7.82
N GLY A 55 3.80 -11.26 7.17
CA GLY A 55 3.77 -10.86 5.77
C GLY A 55 4.69 -9.66 5.50
N HIS A 56 4.54 -8.59 6.26
CA HIS A 56 5.37 -7.38 6.14
C HIS A 56 6.83 -7.66 6.45
N LEU A 57 7.10 -8.42 7.51
CA LEU A 57 8.45 -8.83 7.89
C LEU A 57 9.15 -9.58 6.75
N TYR A 58 8.45 -10.51 6.09
CA TYR A 58 9.01 -11.24 4.95
C TYR A 58 9.26 -10.33 3.74
N LEU A 59 8.47 -9.27 3.53
CA LEU A 59 8.79 -8.26 2.52
C LEU A 59 10.07 -7.50 2.89
N GLY A 60 10.24 -7.11 4.15
CA GLY A 60 11.48 -6.50 4.66
C GLY A 60 12.70 -7.42 4.51
N MET A 61 12.50 -8.74 4.57
CA MET A 61 13.54 -9.76 4.31
C MET A 61 13.74 -10.08 2.82
N ASN A 62 13.01 -9.44 1.90
CA ASN A 62 12.99 -9.75 0.47
C ASN A 62 12.63 -11.23 0.18
N ARG A 63 11.63 -11.77 0.90
CA ARG A 63 11.08 -13.13 0.76
C ARG A 63 9.60 -13.09 0.31
N PRO A 64 9.31 -12.61 -0.90
CA PRO A 64 7.92 -12.36 -1.34
C PRO A 64 7.03 -13.60 -1.34
N GLY A 65 7.57 -14.79 -1.64
CA GLY A 65 6.80 -16.04 -1.57
C GLY A 65 6.32 -16.39 -0.14
N ARG A 66 7.15 -16.15 0.88
CA ARG A 66 6.73 -16.34 2.29
C ARG A 66 5.75 -15.26 2.73
N ALA A 67 5.91 -14.03 2.22
CA ALA A 67 4.97 -12.95 2.47
C ALA A 67 3.56 -13.30 1.96
N VAL A 68 3.45 -13.81 0.73
CA VAL A 68 2.17 -14.27 0.16
C VAL A 68 1.52 -15.31 1.07
N THR A 69 2.23 -16.37 1.47
CA THR A 69 1.67 -17.39 2.37
C THR A 69 1.21 -16.81 3.71
N ALA A 70 1.98 -15.89 4.30
CA ALA A 70 1.60 -15.26 5.56
C ALA A 70 0.34 -14.39 5.43
N TYR A 71 0.23 -13.61 4.34
CA TYR A 71 -0.98 -12.82 4.08
C TYR A 71 -2.20 -13.66 3.73
N GLU A 72 -2.04 -14.79 3.03
CA GLU A 72 -3.12 -15.75 2.76
C GLU A 72 -3.68 -16.35 4.06
N GLU A 73 -2.81 -16.72 5.01
CA GLU A 73 -3.25 -17.17 6.34
C GLU A 73 -3.94 -16.06 7.14
N ALA A 74 -3.40 -14.83 7.12
CA ALA A 74 -4.05 -13.68 7.74
C ALA A 74 -5.46 -13.46 7.15
N LEU A 75 -5.58 -13.52 5.83
CA LEU A 75 -6.84 -13.35 5.12
C LEU A 75 -7.84 -14.47 5.48
N ARG A 76 -7.40 -15.72 5.55
CA ARG A 76 -8.22 -16.86 6.00
C ARG A 76 -8.79 -16.65 7.40
N LEU A 77 -8.02 -16.06 8.31
CA LEU A 77 -8.46 -15.73 9.65
C LEU A 77 -9.40 -14.52 9.66
N PHE A 78 -9.11 -13.46 8.90
CA PHE A 78 -10.00 -12.30 8.78
C PHE A 78 -11.38 -12.67 8.27
N HIS A 79 -11.51 -13.62 7.33
CA HIS A 79 -12.81 -14.11 6.88
C HIS A 79 -13.69 -14.69 8.00
N ARG A 80 -13.09 -15.13 9.11
CA ARG A 80 -13.80 -15.67 10.28
C ARG A 80 -14.08 -14.61 11.35
N ILE A 81 -13.54 -13.39 11.17
CA ILE A 81 -13.67 -12.27 12.10
C ILE A 81 -14.71 -11.30 11.55
N GLY A 82 -15.79 -11.08 12.30
CA GLY A 82 -16.79 -10.07 11.95
C GLY A 82 -16.21 -8.66 11.97
N GLY A 83 -16.60 -7.82 11.00
CA GLY A 83 -16.14 -6.42 10.92
C GLY A 83 -14.68 -6.25 10.46
N SER A 84 -14.04 -7.29 9.93
CA SER A 84 -12.65 -7.26 9.45
C SER A 84 -12.49 -6.77 8.00
N GLY A 85 -13.57 -6.29 7.34
CA GLY A 85 -13.56 -5.91 5.92
C GLY A 85 -12.41 -4.98 5.52
N LYS A 86 -12.08 -4.00 6.37
CA LYS A 86 -10.90 -3.13 6.14
C LYS A 86 -9.57 -3.91 6.09
N HIS A 87 -9.38 -4.86 7.00
CA HIS A 87 -8.18 -5.69 7.04
C HIS A 87 -8.13 -6.65 5.85
N GLN A 88 -9.28 -7.22 5.45
CA GLN A 88 -9.39 -8.04 4.26
C GLN A 88 -9.03 -7.24 3.00
N ALA A 89 -9.63 -6.07 2.82
CA ALA A 89 -9.39 -5.22 1.66
C ALA A 89 -7.90 -4.84 1.52
N ARG A 90 -7.28 -4.42 2.62
CA ARG A 90 -5.85 -4.07 2.62
C ARG A 90 -4.95 -5.28 2.38
N THR A 91 -5.29 -6.44 2.93
CA THR A 91 -4.52 -7.68 2.70
C THR A 91 -4.62 -8.11 1.23
N HIS A 92 -5.80 -8.04 0.65
CA HIS A 92 -6.03 -8.28 -0.78
C HIS A 92 -5.27 -7.29 -1.68
N LEU A 93 -5.25 -5.99 -1.35
CA LEU A 93 -4.44 -5.01 -2.08
C LEU A 93 -2.95 -5.37 -2.08
N ILE A 94 -2.40 -5.74 -0.92
CA ILE A 94 -0.99 -6.14 -0.80
C ILE A 94 -0.72 -7.40 -1.62
N LEU A 95 -1.56 -8.44 -1.47
CA LEU A 95 -1.45 -9.67 -2.24
C LEU A 95 -1.53 -9.41 -3.75
N GLY A 96 -2.43 -8.54 -4.20
CA GLY A 96 -2.54 -8.12 -5.59
C GLY A 96 -1.26 -7.47 -6.12
N SER A 97 -0.63 -6.60 -5.33
CA SER A 97 0.66 -5.98 -5.67
C SER A 97 1.79 -7.02 -5.74
N LEU A 98 1.86 -7.94 -4.78
CA LEU A 98 2.88 -8.98 -4.75
C LEU A 98 2.72 -9.98 -5.89
N CYS A 99 1.49 -10.35 -6.24
CA CYS A 99 1.23 -11.20 -7.39
C CYS A 99 1.69 -10.54 -8.70
N LEU A 100 1.55 -9.21 -8.85
CA LEU A 100 2.12 -8.49 -9.99
C LEU A 100 3.65 -8.55 -10.01
N GLU A 101 4.33 -8.40 -8.87
CA GLU A 101 5.79 -8.51 -8.78
C GLU A 101 6.30 -9.92 -9.05
N LEU A 102 5.46 -10.93 -8.83
CA LEU A 102 5.75 -12.34 -9.08
C LEU A 102 5.26 -12.83 -10.45
N ASP A 103 4.88 -11.92 -11.36
CA ASP A 103 4.34 -12.21 -12.70
C ASP A 103 3.07 -13.10 -12.69
N ARG A 104 2.32 -13.09 -11.58
CA ARG A 104 1.03 -13.80 -11.38
C ARG A 104 -0.14 -12.85 -11.66
N ALA A 105 -0.25 -12.37 -12.89
CA ALA A 105 -1.22 -11.34 -13.26
C ALA A 105 -2.70 -11.74 -13.04
N HIS A 106 -3.05 -13.02 -13.18
CA HIS A 106 -4.41 -13.49 -12.95
C HIS A 106 -4.79 -13.42 -11.46
N ASP A 107 -3.96 -13.99 -10.60
CA ASP A 107 -4.15 -13.95 -9.14
C ASP A 107 -4.14 -12.51 -8.61
N ALA A 108 -3.34 -11.63 -9.23
CA ALA A 108 -3.37 -10.21 -8.93
C ALA A 108 -4.73 -9.57 -9.26
N GLU A 109 -5.31 -9.89 -10.42
CA GLU A 109 -6.64 -9.39 -10.81
C GLU A 109 -7.70 -9.78 -9.79
N GLU A 110 -7.73 -11.06 -9.38
CA GLU A 110 -8.69 -11.58 -8.41
C GLU A 110 -8.58 -10.84 -7.07
N HIS A 111 -7.38 -10.77 -6.50
CA HIS A 111 -7.18 -10.07 -5.23
C HIS A 111 -7.54 -8.58 -5.29
N LEU A 112 -7.22 -7.88 -6.38
CA LEU A 112 -7.53 -6.45 -6.49
C LEU A 112 -9.05 -6.20 -6.64
N LEU A 113 -9.77 -7.10 -7.32
CA LEU A 113 -11.23 -7.02 -7.42
C LEU A 113 -11.89 -7.35 -6.08
N ASP A 114 -11.39 -8.34 -5.34
CA ASP A 114 -11.85 -8.64 -3.99
C ASP A 114 -11.63 -7.45 -3.04
N ALA A 115 -10.46 -6.79 -3.10
CA ALA A 115 -10.18 -5.59 -2.33
C ALA A 115 -11.22 -4.49 -2.60
N LEU A 116 -11.48 -4.20 -3.87
CA LEU A 116 -12.49 -3.21 -4.28
C LEU A 116 -13.90 -3.61 -3.84
N GLY A 117 -14.24 -4.90 -3.86
CA GLY A 117 -15.50 -5.42 -3.34
C GLY A 117 -15.68 -5.11 -1.85
N GLN A 118 -14.63 -5.31 -1.05
CA GLN A 118 -14.64 -4.99 0.38
C GLN A 118 -14.74 -3.47 0.66
N TYR A 119 -14.25 -2.63 -0.25
CA TYR A 119 -14.38 -1.17 -0.15
C TYR A 119 -15.76 -0.62 -0.53
N LEU A 120 -16.65 -1.42 -1.16
CA LEU A 120 -18.02 -0.97 -1.47
C LEU A 120 -18.87 -0.84 -0.20
N ASP A 121 -18.63 -1.68 0.80
CA ASP A 121 -19.42 -1.76 2.02
C ASP A 121 -18.92 -0.84 3.16
N ALA A 122 -17.80 -0.15 2.94
CA ALA A 122 -17.23 0.78 3.91
C ALA A 122 -16.55 1.97 3.23
N PRO A 123 -16.86 3.23 3.63
CA PRO A 123 -16.19 4.41 3.11
C PRO A 123 -14.74 4.43 3.62
N HIS A 124 -13.84 3.73 2.92
CA HIS A 124 -12.45 3.56 3.34
C HIS A 124 -11.48 3.96 2.24
N ASP A 125 -10.37 4.54 2.72
CA ASP A 125 -9.20 5.09 2.03
C ASP A 125 -9.31 5.20 0.51
N ALA A 126 -9.67 6.39 0.02
CA ALA A 126 -9.61 6.73 -1.40
C ALA A 126 -8.22 6.42 -1.99
N HIS A 127 -7.16 6.59 -1.20
CA HIS A 127 -5.80 6.19 -1.59
C HIS A 127 -5.67 4.69 -1.88
N ASP A 128 -6.15 3.81 -0.99
CA ASP A 128 -6.07 2.35 -1.18
C ASP A 128 -6.91 1.91 -2.39
N GLN A 129 -8.09 2.51 -2.59
CA GLN A 129 -8.92 2.26 -3.79
C GLN A 129 -8.22 2.73 -5.07
N ALA A 130 -7.56 3.89 -5.04
CA ALA A 130 -6.77 4.36 -6.16
C ALA A 130 -5.62 3.38 -6.48
N GLN A 131 -4.91 2.89 -5.46
CA GLN A 131 -3.83 1.93 -5.63
C GLN A 131 -4.33 0.59 -6.19
N CYS A 132 -5.52 0.13 -5.79
CA CYS A 132 -6.17 -1.03 -6.41
C CYS A 132 -6.35 -0.82 -7.91
N HIS A 133 -6.86 0.35 -8.31
CA HIS A 133 -7.07 0.70 -9.70
C HIS A 133 -5.78 0.90 -10.50
N VAL A 134 -4.72 1.46 -9.90
CA VAL A 134 -3.38 1.53 -10.52
C VAL A 134 -2.86 0.12 -10.81
N ASN A 135 -2.94 -0.78 -9.83
CA ASN A 135 -2.46 -2.15 -9.98
C ASN A 135 -3.31 -2.93 -11.01
N LEU A 136 -4.63 -2.73 -11.05
CA LEU A 136 -5.47 -3.29 -12.12
C LEU A 136 -5.08 -2.73 -13.50
N GLY A 137 -4.75 -1.43 -13.58
CA GLY A 137 -4.21 -0.83 -14.80
C GLY A 137 -2.96 -1.56 -15.31
N ARG A 138 -2.04 -1.89 -14.39
CA ARG A 138 -0.83 -2.67 -14.69
C ARG A 138 -1.15 -4.11 -15.12
N VAL A 139 -2.06 -4.80 -14.42
CA VAL A 139 -2.55 -6.14 -14.80
C VAL A 139 -3.08 -6.12 -16.23
N TYR A 140 -3.91 -5.14 -16.56
CA TYR A 140 -4.50 -5.01 -17.90
C TYR A 140 -3.48 -4.61 -18.96
N GLU A 141 -2.46 -3.82 -18.63
CA GLU A 141 -1.34 -3.55 -19.53
C GLU A 141 -0.56 -4.83 -19.88
N LEU A 142 -0.24 -5.66 -18.88
CA LEU A 142 0.44 -6.95 -19.08
C LEU A 142 -0.37 -7.91 -19.95
N GLY A 143 -1.70 -7.89 -19.81
CA GLY A 143 -2.62 -8.68 -20.64
C GLY A 143 -3.02 -8.05 -21.98
N GLU A 144 -2.39 -6.94 -22.40
CA GLU A 144 -2.75 -6.17 -23.60
C GLU A 144 -4.23 -5.70 -23.66
N ARG A 145 -4.90 -5.65 -22.50
CA ARG A 145 -6.28 -5.19 -22.32
C ARG A 145 -6.34 -3.66 -22.21
N HIS A 146 -5.87 -2.97 -23.26
CA HIS A 146 -5.63 -1.52 -23.24
C HIS A 146 -6.85 -0.67 -22.82
N THR A 147 -8.05 -1.01 -23.29
CA THR A 147 -9.28 -0.28 -22.91
C THR A 147 -9.55 -0.38 -21.41
N GLN A 148 -9.38 -1.57 -20.83
CA GLN A 148 -9.59 -1.78 -19.40
C GLN A 148 -8.50 -1.10 -18.57
N ALA A 149 -7.25 -1.11 -19.06
CA ALA A 149 -6.15 -0.37 -18.44
C ALA A 149 -6.43 1.13 -18.39
N ILE A 150 -6.90 1.72 -19.51
CA ILE A 150 -7.30 3.14 -19.56
C ILE A 150 -8.42 3.42 -18.56
N THR A 151 -9.45 2.57 -18.49
CA THR A 151 -10.53 2.74 -17.50
C THR A 151 -10.00 2.68 -16.08
N ALA A 152 -9.13 1.72 -15.76
CA ALA A 152 -8.57 1.54 -14.43
C ALA A 152 -7.73 2.76 -14.01
N TYR A 153 -6.83 3.27 -14.86
CA TYR A 153 -6.04 4.46 -14.53
C TYR A 153 -6.87 5.73 -14.37
N ASN A 154 -7.95 5.90 -15.15
CA ASN A 154 -8.86 7.03 -14.95
C ASN A 154 -9.59 6.92 -13.60
N ARG A 155 -10.03 5.71 -13.21
CA ARG A 155 -10.63 5.50 -11.88
C ARG A 155 -9.64 5.80 -10.76
N ALA A 156 -8.37 5.41 -10.89
CA ALA A 156 -7.35 5.78 -9.92
C ALA A 156 -7.20 7.31 -9.79
N LEU A 157 -7.22 8.04 -10.91
CA LEU A 157 -7.18 9.50 -10.91
C LEU A 157 -8.40 10.14 -10.22
N ASP A 158 -9.60 9.58 -10.40
CA ASP A 158 -10.81 10.07 -9.72
C ASP A 158 -10.62 10.00 -8.19
N PHE A 159 -10.10 8.89 -7.67
CA PHE A 159 -9.83 8.74 -6.23
C PHE A 159 -8.67 9.60 -5.73
N TYR A 160 -7.60 9.75 -6.50
CA TYR A 160 -6.48 10.61 -6.10
C TYR A 160 -6.84 12.09 -6.04
N GLN A 161 -7.86 12.55 -6.76
CA GLN A 161 -8.37 13.93 -6.61
C GLN A 161 -8.97 14.20 -5.23
N GLU A 162 -9.44 13.17 -4.53
CA GLU A 162 -10.03 13.26 -3.20
C GLU A 162 -8.99 13.14 -2.08
N THR A 163 -7.72 12.89 -2.42
CA THR A 163 -6.64 12.61 -1.45
C THR A 163 -5.49 13.61 -1.58
N GLU A 164 -5.04 14.17 -0.46
CA GLU A 164 -3.87 15.05 -0.42
C GLU A 164 -2.56 14.29 -0.71
N ALA A 165 -1.52 15.00 -1.14
CA ALA A 165 -0.17 14.46 -1.37
C ALA A 165 -0.03 13.34 -2.44
N THR A 166 -0.99 13.22 -3.37
CA THR A 166 -0.99 12.19 -4.44
C THR A 166 -0.42 12.67 -5.78
N THR A 167 0.29 13.81 -5.80
CA THR A 167 0.77 14.43 -7.05
C THR A 167 1.71 13.51 -7.85
N ALA A 168 2.55 12.73 -7.17
CA ALA A 168 3.42 11.75 -7.80
C ALA A 168 2.60 10.61 -8.44
N ASP A 169 1.66 10.04 -7.69
CA ASP A 169 0.82 8.94 -8.15
C ASP A 169 -0.06 9.34 -9.34
N GLN A 170 -0.64 10.55 -9.29
CA GLN A 170 -1.39 11.10 -10.41
C GLN A 170 -0.51 11.27 -11.66
N ALA A 171 0.73 11.74 -11.50
CA ALA A 171 1.66 11.88 -12.61
C ALA A 171 2.05 10.52 -13.22
N GLU A 172 2.15 9.47 -12.41
CA GLU A 172 2.37 8.10 -12.87
C GLU A 172 1.18 7.58 -13.67
N CYS A 173 -0.05 7.74 -13.17
CA CYS A 173 -1.27 7.41 -13.90
C CYS A 173 -1.34 8.12 -15.26
N PHE A 174 -1.09 9.43 -15.30
CA PHE A 174 -1.07 10.18 -16.55
C PHE A 174 0.05 9.72 -17.50
N THR A 175 1.21 9.33 -16.98
CA THR A 175 2.28 8.76 -17.80
C THR A 175 1.85 7.42 -18.41
N ALA A 176 1.19 6.55 -17.64
CA ALA A 176 0.66 5.28 -18.13
C ALA A 176 -0.43 5.48 -19.19
N LEU A 177 -1.37 6.40 -18.95
CA LEU A 177 -2.38 6.80 -19.93
C LEU A 177 -1.75 7.35 -21.22
N GLY A 178 -0.70 8.16 -21.11
CA GLY A 178 0.06 8.68 -22.25
C GLY A 178 0.58 7.55 -23.16
N ARG A 179 1.21 6.54 -22.57
CA ARG A 179 1.71 5.34 -23.29
C ARG A 179 0.58 4.53 -23.92
N LEU A 180 -0.51 4.33 -23.18
CA LEU A 180 -1.68 3.58 -23.65
C LEU A 180 -2.36 4.26 -24.83
N TYR A 181 -2.54 5.59 -24.77
CA TYR A 181 -3.11 6.36 -25.88
C TYR A 181 -2.20 6.39 -27.10
N GLU A 182 -0.88 6.43 -26.92
CA GLU A 182 0.09 6.34 -28.01
C GLU A 182 -0.03 4.99 -28.74
N ARG A 183 -0.07 3.88 -28.00
CA ARG A 183 -0.25 2.54 -28.56
C ARG A 183 -1.60 2.37 -29.26
N ALA A 184 -2.62 3.10 -28.83
CA ALA A 184 -3.93 3.17 -29.48
C ALA A 184 -4.01 4.15 -30.68
N GLY A 185 -2.92 4.82 -31.05
CA GLY A 185 -2.90 5.83 -32.12
C GLY A 185 -3.60 7.15 -31.77
N ARG A 186 -4.00 7.34 -30.51
CA ARG A 186 -4.72 8.51 -29.98
C ARG A 186 -3.71 9.59 -29.55
N LEU A 187 -2.97 10.12 -30.52
CA LEU A 187 -1.82 11.01 -30.28
C LEU A 187 -2.18 12.30 -29.54
N LYS A 188 -3.40 12.84 -29.76
CA LYS A 188 -3.86 14.04 -29.07
C LYS A 188 -4.06 13.79 -27.57
N GLU A 189 -4.75 12.71 -27.22
CA GLU A 189 -4.95 12.31 -25.81
C GLU A 189 -3.64 11.91 -25.14
N SER A 190 -2.75 11.23 -25.87
CA SER A 190 -1.41 10.90 -25.38
C SER A 190 -0.61 12.15 -25.01
N GLY A 191 -0.52 13.14 -25.92
CA GLY A 191 0.17 14.40 -25.64
C GLY A 191 -0.43 15.17 -24.48
N ALA A 192 -1.77 15.17 -24.34
CA ALA A 192 -2.45 15.81 -23.21
C ALA A 192 -2.11 15.12 -21.88
N ALA A 193 -2.09 13.78 -21.85
CA ALA A 193 -1.75 13.01 -20.67
C ALA A 193 -0.29 13.24 -20.24
N TYR A 194 0.67 13.19 -21.16
CA TYR A 194 2.07 13.50 -20.83
C TYR A 194 2.27 14.94 -20.35
N ALA A 195 1.55 15.91 -20.93
CA ALA A 195 1.59 17.29 -20.47
C ALA A 195 1.02 17.44 -19.04
N ALA A 196 -0.06 16.72 -18.71
CA ALA A 196 -0.60 16.70 -17.35
C ALA A 196 0.41 16.13 -16.34
N ALA A 197 1.05 14.99 -16.66
CA ALA A 197 2.10 14.40 -15.82
C ALA A 197 3.28 15.36 -15.60
N ALA A 198 3.75 16.04 -16.65
CA ALA A 198 4.86 16.98 -16.56
C ALA A 198 4.52 18.19 -15.68
N ARG A 199 3.30 18.73 -15.77
CA ARG A 199 2.83 19.85 -14.93
C ARG A 199 2.80 19.45 -13.45
N LEU A 200 2.29 18.27 -13.13
CA LEU A 200 2.24 17.76 -11.76
C LEU A 200 3.64 17.61 -11.16
N ARG A 201 4.56 16.98 -11.90
CA ARG A 201 5.97 16.83 -11.46
C ARG A 201 6.67 18.16 -11.26
N TRP A 202 6.45 19.11 -12.17
CA TRP A 202 7.01 20.44 -12.06
C TRP A 202 6.49 21.17 -10.81
N ALA A 203 5.18 21.13 -10.56
CA ALA A 203 4.58 21.76 -9.38
C ALA A 203 5.09 21.14 -8.08
N ALA A 204 5.20 19.81 -8.01
CA ALA A 204 5.74 19.11 -6.84
C ALA A 204 7.21 19.50 -6.55
N GLU A 205 8.03 19.63 -7.59
CA GLU A 205 9.42 20.06 -7.44
C GLU A 205 9.53 21.49 -6.93
N GLN A 206 8.69 22.41 -7.43
CA GLN A 206 8.68 23.80 -6.93
C GLN A 206 8.32 23.84 -5.44
N GLN A 207 7.27 23.11 -5.03
CA GLN A 207 6.87 23.04 -3.62
C GLN A 207 7.97 22.46 -2.73
N ARG A 208 8.71 21.46 -3.23
CA ARG A 208 9.87 20.88 -2.53
C ARG A 208 10.99 21.89 -2.37
N LEU A 209 11.32 22.66 -3.40
CA LEU A 209 12.35 23.69 -3.33
C LEU A 209 11.97 24.83 -2.39
N GLU A 210 10.70 25.27 -2.42
CA GLU A 210 10.17 26.31 -1.53
C GLU A 210 10.16 25.88 -0.05
N SER A 211 9.86 24.61 0.21
CA SER A 211 9.88 24.07 1.58
C SER A 211 11.28 23.77 2.10
N ALA A 212 12.27 23.62 1.22
CA ALA A 212 13.67 23.40 1.57
C ALA A 212 14.47 24.69 1.80
N ASP A 213 13.87 25.88 1.62
CA ASP A 213 14.55 27.17 1.77
C ASP A 213 14.78 27.52 3.27
N PRO A 214 16.04 27.51 3.76
CA PRO A 214 16.35 27.80 5.16
C PRO A 214 16.04 29.26 5.56
N ALA A 215 15.78 30.16 4.62
CA ALA A 215 15.46 31.56 4.93
C ALA A 215 14.11 31.76 5.64
N ARG A 216 13.21 30.76 5.63
CA ARG A 216 11.93 30.81 6.37
C ARG A 216 12.04 30.41 7.85
N ASP A 217 13.05 29.62 8.21
CA ASP A 217 13.22 29.11 9.59
C ASP A 217 14.07 30.04 10.47
N ALA A 218 14.76 31.01 9.84
CA ALA A 218 15.36 32.14 10.51
C ALA A 218 14.28 33.18 10.88
N GLY A 219 13.44 32.83 11.86
CA GLY A 219 12.55 33.79 12.52
C GLY A 219 13.35 35.03 12.90
N VAL A 220 12.92 36.18 12.39
CA VAL A 220 13.46 37.50 12.71
C VAL A 220 13.47 37.63 14.24
N PRO A 221 14.63 37.83 14.90
CA PRO A 221 14.60 38.14 16.32
C PRO A 221 13.98 39.53 16.44
N ASP A 222 12.83 39.62 17.11
CA ASP A 222 12.18 40.88 17.45
C ASP A 222 13.19 41.77 18.21
N GLY A 223 13.76 42.70 17.46
CA GLY A 223 14.55 43.80 17.99
C GLY A 223 13.60 44.86 18.50
N GLU A 224 12.98 44.63 19.66
CA GLU A 224 12.44 45.70 20.50
C GLU A 224 13.32 45.85 21.73
N ASP A 225 14.45 46.53 21.51
CA ASP A 225 15.15 47.23 22.58
C ASP A 225 15.37 48.66 22.10
N ARG A 226 14.52 49.58 22.55
CA ARG A 226 14.83 51.01 22.71
C ARG A 226 13.72 51.78 23.43
N THR A 227 14.12 52.22 24.62
CA THR A 227 13.72 53.39 25.43
C THR A 227 12.38 53.35 26.16
#